data_AF-A0A9Q9XXK8-F1
#
_entry.id   AF-A0A9Q9XXK8-F1
#
_cell.length_a   1.000
_cell.length_b   1.000
_cell.length_c   1.000
_cell.angle_alpha   90.00
_cell.angle_beta   90.00
_cell.angle_gamma   90.00
#
_symmetry.space_group_name_H-M   'P 1'
#
loop_
_entity.id
_entity.type
_entity.pdbx_description
1 polymer ?
#
loop_
_entity_poly.entity_id
_entity_poly.type
_entity_poly.pdbx_seq_one_letter_code
_entity_poly.pdbx_strand_id
1 'polypeptide(L)'
;MFVMAGRMVGHSFVHGGPFLSGLSPAVVHVLFGGSPETPTVTPEDCPDLDIHETIRLLEGESELSDKDKTSVQELAYAWDLPGLTGNNRRWLFEKMLIHAVIGRVTRQIKQFRRGLKETPMWTLLTKRPDTVAQLFPQERAVDCNPAMQHITWPHEDDDDEDDDYSLDTICRISGYLSHFIENDMCTELEILPMCY
;
A
#
# COMPACT_ATOMS: atom_id res chain seq x y z
N MET A 1 -9.69 14.68 -9.17
CA MET A 1 -9.70 13.21 -9.22
C MET A 1 -10.03 12.60 -7.86
N PHE A 2 -9.26 12.86 -6.79
CA PHE A 2 -9.44 12.19 -5.48
C PHE A 2 -10.75 12.47 -4.72
N VAL A 3 -11.46 13.57 -5.00
CA VAL A 3 -12.79 13.80 -4.42
C VAL A 3 -13.78 12.72 -4.86
N MET A 4 -13.74 12.32 -6.13
CA MET A 4 -14.59 11.25 -6.62
C MET A 4 -14.20 9.91 -6.01
N ALA A 5 -12.91 9.64 -5.85
CA ALA A 5 -12.45 8.44 -5.15
C ALA A 5 -12.99 8.36 -3.72
N GLY A 6 -12.95 9.46 -2.96
CA GLY A 6 -13.54 9.51 -1.62
C GLY A 6 -15.05 9.25 -1.60
N ARG A 7 -15.80 9.77 -2.59
CA ARG A 7 -17.23 9.47 -2.75
C ARG A 7 -17.47 8.01 -3.09
N MET A 8 -16.70 7.47 -4.03
CA MET A 8 -16.79 6.07 -4.49
C MET A 8 -16.54 5.11 -3.33
N VAL A 9 -15.49 5.31 -2.54
CA VAL A 9 -15.21 4.49 -1.35
C VAL A 9 -16.33 4.59 -0.32
N GLY A 10 -16.79 5.80 -0.02
CA GLY A 10 -17.89 6.00 0.93
C GLY A 10 -19.19 5.33 0.49
N HIS A 11 -19.55 5.42 -0.79
CA HIS A 11 -20.72 4.73 -1.33
C HIS A 11 -20.54 3.21 -1.40
N SER A 12 -19.38 2.74 -1.89
CA SER A 12 -19.04 1.32 -1.96
C SER A 12 -19.31 0.64 -0.62
N PHE A 13 -18.77 1.19 0.47
CA PHE A 13 -18.94 0.61 1.79
C PHE A 13 -20.39 0.62 2.29
N VAL A 14 -21.12 1.72 2.08
CA VAL A 14 -22.54 1.80 2.46
C VAL A 14 -23.39 0.74 1.76
N HIS A 15 -22.95 0.28 0.58
CA HIS A 15 -23.61 -0.76 -0.20
C HIS A 15 -22.95 -2.14 -0.07
N GLY A 16 -22.09 -2.36 0.93
CA GLY A 16 -21.46 -3.66 1.19
C GLY A 16 -20.31 -4.02 0.24
N GLY A 17 -19.73 -3.02 -0.43
CA GLY A 17 -18.52 -3.18 -1.22
C GLY A 17 -17.25 -3.39 -0.37
N PRO A 18 -16.12 -3.67 -1.02
CA PRO A 18 -14.90 -4.10 -0.33
C PRO A 18 -14.27 -3.00 0.52
N PHE A 19 -13.46 -3.43 1.49
CA PHE A 19 -12.57 -2.54 2.25
C PHE A 19 -11.43 -2.01 1.37
N LEU A 20 -10.83 -0.90 1.76
CA LEU A 20 -9.69 -0.32 1.06
C LEU A 20 -8.40 -0.56 1.86
N SER A 21 -7.76 -1.70 1.60
CA SER A 21 -6.42 -2.04 2.11
C SER A 21 -5.32 -1.27 1.37
N GLY A 22 -4.08 -1.38 1.87
CA GLY A 22 -2.88 -0.82 1.23
C GLY A 22 -2.59 0.65 1.54
N LEU A 23 -3.42 1.33 2.35
CA LEU A 23 -3.06 2.64 2.88
C LEU A 23 -2.23 2.47 4.15
N SER A 24 -1.10 3.17 4.21
CA SER A 24 -0.29 3.20 5.43
C SER A 24 -1.10 3.77 6.61
N PRO A 25 -0.90 3.25 7.84
CA PRO A 25 -1.55 3.78 9.04
C PRO A 25 -1.30 5.28 9.23
N ALA A 26 -0.13 5.77 8.83
CA ALA A 26 0.22 7.18 8.87
C ALA A 26 -0.68 8.04 7.96
N VAL A 27 -0.95 7.58 6.73
CA VAL A 27 -1.87 8.25 5.80
C VAL A 27 -3.30 8.22 6.34
N VAL A 28 -3.75 7.10 6.91
CA VAL A 28 -5.09 6.97 7.53
C VAL A 28 -5.23 7.92 8.72
N HIS A 29 -4.23 7.99 9.61
CA HIS A 29 -4.20 8.93 10.73
C HIS A 29 -4.39 10.37 10.27
N VAL A 30 -3.59 10.79 9.28
CA VAL A 30 -3.73 12.13 8.72
C VAL A 30 -5.09 12.29 8.08
N LEU A 31 -5.60 11.30 7.33
CA LEU A 31 -6.90 11.29 6.66
C LEU A 31 -8.08 11.54 7.61
N PHE A 32 -8.00 11.14 8.87
CA PHE A 32 -9.05 11.39 9.87
C PHE A 32 -8.82 12.62 10.76
N GLY A 33 -7.84 13.46 10.41
CA GLY A 33 -7.61 14.74 11.07
C GLY A 33 -6.42 14.76 12.03
N GLY A 34 -5.67 13.67 12.09
CA GLY A 34 -4.37 13.64 12.77
C GLY A 34 -3.38 14.64 12.17
N SER A 35 -2.46 15.12 13.03
CA SER A 35 -1.38 16.00 12.57
C SER A 35 -0.38 15.21 11.73
N PRO A 36 0.09 15.72 10.58
CA PRO A 36 1.15 15.11 9.77
C PRO A 36 2.46 14.82 10.50
N GLU A 37 2.71 15.47 11.64
CA GLU A 37 3.95 15.35 12.42
C GLU A 37 3.87 14.32 13.56
N THR A 38 2.67 13.78 13.81
CA THR A 38 2.42 12.86 14.92
C THR A 38 2.38 11.36 14.58
N PRO A 39 2.15 10.90 13.33
CA PRO A 39 2.17 9.46 13.07
C PRO A 39 3.60 8.95 13.13
N THR A 40 3.76 7.74 13.67
CA THR A 40 4.95 6.95 13.41
C THR A 40 4.94 6.55 11.95
N VAL A 41 6.01 6.90 11.23
CA VAL A 41 6.21 6.53 9.83
C VAL A 41 7.44 5.63 9.76
N THR A 42 7.34 4.53 9.04
CA THR A 42 8.46 3.61 8.78
C THR A 42 8.76 3.58 7.27
N PRO A 43 9.95 3.12 6.85
CA PRO A 43 10.28 2.98 5.43
C PRO A 43 9.22 2.21 4.64
N GLU A 44 8.60 1.20 5.26
CA GLU A 44 7.56 0.34 4.67
C GLU A 44 6.28 1.11 4.33
N ASP A 45 6.06 2.29 4.91
CA ASP A 45 4.95 3.17 4.56
C ASP A 45 5.20 3.95 3.25
N CYS A 46 6.41 3.86 2.67
CA CYS A 46 6.79 4.56 1.44
C CYS A 46 6.37 3.76 0.19
N PRO A 47 5.45 4.28 -0.64
CA PRO A 47 4.94 3.54 -1.79
C PRO A 47 5.92 3.51 -2.98
N ASP A 48 6.86 4.45 -3.06
CA ASP A 48 7.80 4.60 -4.17
C ASP A 48 9.10 3.85 -3.83
N LEU A 49 9.35 2.71 -4.49
CA LEU A 49 10.48 1.80 -4.15
C LEU A 49 11.86 2.47 -4.30
N ASP A 50 12.05 3.30 -5.32
CA ASP A 50 13.28 4.04 -5.57
C ASP A 50 13.58 5.08 -4.48
N ILE A 51 12.53 5.78 -4.04
CA ILE A 51 12.60 6.74 -2.93
C ILE A 51 12.84 5.99 -1.61
N HIS A 52 12.15 4.87 -1.40
CA HIS A 52 12.30 4.01 -0.24
C HIS A 52 13.75 3.53 -0.09
N GLU A 53 14.34 2.99 -1.16
CA GLU A 53 15.74 2.56 -1.18
C GLU A 53 16.68 3.72 -0.87
N THR A 54 16.45 4.89 -1.48
CA THR A 54 17.28 6.07 -1.25
C THR A 54 17.20 6.57 0.20
N ILE A 55 16.02 6.56 0.82
CA ILE A 55 15.83 6.95 2.21
C ILE A 55 16.47 5.93 3.16
N ARG A 56 16.35 4.62 2.86
CA ARG A 56 16.96 3.55 3.67
C ARG A 56 18.48 3.66 3.76
N LEU A 57 19.16 4.25 2.78
CA LEU A 57 20.59 4.55 2.88
C LEU A 57 20.93 5.37 4.12
N LEU A 58 20.02 6.26 4.54
CA LEU A 58 20.23 7.10 5.72
C LEU A 58 19.99 6.38 7.04
N GLU A 59 19.47 5.16 7.02
CA GLU A 59 19.25 4.34 8.21
C GLU A 59 20.59 3.85 8.79
N GLY A 60 20.73 3.95 10.11
CA GLY A 60 21.96 3.56 10.81
C GLY A 60 23.12 4.56 10.70
N GLU A 61 24.33 4.07 11.02
CA GLU A 61 25.55 4.89 11.14
C GLU A 61 26.66 4.49 10.15
N SER A 62 26.39 3.55 9.24
CA SER A 62 27.36 3.06 8.26
C SER A 62 27.83 4.17 7.31
N GLU A 63 29.13 4.22 6.98
CA GLU A 63 29.60 5.18 5.99
C GLU A 63 28.95 4.95 4.63
N LEU A 64 28.43 6.02 4.06
CA LEU A 64 27.82 6.01 2.72
C LEU A 64 28.90 6.12 1.65
N SER A 65 28.75 5.34 0.57
CA SER A 65 29.57 5.51 -0.62
C SER A 65 29.33 6.88 -1.26
N ASP A 66 30.27 7.37 -2.06
CA ASP A 66 30.10 8.67 -2.74
C ASP A 66 28.91 8.67 -3.70
N LYS A 67 28.59 7.51 -4.29
CA LYS A 67 27.39 7.31 -5.11
C LYS A 67 26.12 7.48 -4.26
N ASP A 68 26.04 6.80 -3.13
CA ASP A 68 24.87 6.84 -2.24
C ASP A 68 24.65 8.24 -1.66
N LYS A 69 25.74 8.92 -1.26
CA LYS A 69 25.71 10.32 -0.83
C LYS A 69 25.11 11.20 -1.92
N THR A 70 25.53 11.02 -3.18
CA THR A 70 25.04 11.81 -4.31
C THR A 70 23.55 11.59 -4.51
N SER A 71 23.08 10.33 -4.54
CA SER A 71 21.65 10.01 -4.69
C SER A 71 20.79 10.65 -3.59
N VAL A 72 21.23 10.58 -2.32
CA VAL A 72 20.54 11.24 -1.22
C VAL A 72 20.53 12.76 -1.41
N GLN A 73 21.65 13.35 -1.82
CA GLN A 73 21.76 14.80 -1.99
C GLN A 73 20.85 15.32 -3.10
N GLU A 74 20.80 14.63 -4.23
CA GLU A 74 19.90 14.94 -5.34
C GLU A 74 18.44 14.91 -4.88
N LEU A 75 18.03 13.88 -4.14
CA LEU A 75 16.67 13.78 -3.62
C LEU A 75 16.36 14.86 -2.57
N ALA A 76 17.31 15.17 -1.68
CA ALA A 76 17.16 16.24 -0.71
C ALA A 76 16.96 17.60 -1.40
N TYR A 77 17.77 17.91 -2.43
CA TYR A 77 17.63 19.15 -3.20
C TYR A 77 16.31 19.20 -3.97
N ALA A 78 15.86 18.09 -4.55
CA ALA A 78 14.57 18.03 -5.24
C ALA A 78 13.37 18.35 -4.32
N TRP A 79 13.55 18.20 -3.00
CA TRP A 79 12.53 18.47 -1.97
C TRP A 79 12.83 19.71 -1.13
N ASP A 80 13.75 20.58 -1.57
CA ASP A 80 14.17 21.80 -0.88
C ASP A 80 14.67 21.53 0.56
N LEU A 81 15.28 20.37 0.79
CA LEU A 81 15.89 19.98 2.06
C LEU A 81 17.39 20.31 2.08
N PRO A 82 17.99 20.57 3.26
CA PRO A 82 19.42 20.76 3.36
C PRO A 82 20.17 19.48 3.00
N GLY A 83 21.33 19.64 2.37
CA GLY A 83 22.17 18.51 1.96
C GLY A 83 22.64 17.67 3.15
N LEU A 84 23.01 16.42 2.86
CA LEU A 84 23.53 15.48 3.84
C LEU A 84 24.86 15.99 4.44
N THR A 85 24.93 15.95 5.76
CA THR A 85 26.11 16.22 6.59
C THR A 85 26.24 15.13 7.65
N GLY A 86 27.41 15.00 8.29
CA GLY A 86 27.59 14.03 9.38
C GLY A 86 26.63 14.21 10.56
N ASN A 87 26.10 15.42 10.77
CA ASN A 87 25.32 15.77 11.97
C ASN A 87 23.80 15.83 11.72
N ASN A 88 23.35 15.81 10.46
CA ASN A 88 21.92 15.90 10.14
C ASN A 88 21.36 14.61 9.53
N ARG A 89 22.14 13.52 9.42
CA ARG A 89 21.70 12.25 8.79
C ARG A 89 20.36 11.75 9.32
N ARG A 90 20.23 11.61 10.64
CA ARG A 90 19.00 11.13 11.28
C ARG A 90 17.81 12.07 11.04
N TRP A 91 18.04 13.37 11.17
CA TRP A 91 17.02 14.37 10.90
C TRP A 91 16.56 14.33 9.44
N LEU A 92 17.51 14.16 8.52
CA LEU A 92 17.25 14.10 7.09
C LEU A 92 16.45 12.84 6.74
N PHE A 93 16.81 11.69 7.33
CA PHE A 93 16.03 10.45 7.25
C PHE A 93 14.58 10.67 7.68
N GLU A 94 14.35 11.19 8.89
CA GLU A 94 13.01 11.41 9.44
C GLU A 94 12.20 12.41 8.57
N LYS A 95 12.83 13.49 8.09
CA LYS A 95 12.16 14.49 7.26
C LYS A 95 11.84 14.00 5.86
N MET A 96 12.78 13.31 5.21
CA MET A 96 12.57 12.70 3.90
C MET A 96 11.46 11.66 3.96
N LEU A 97 11.46 10.82 5.00
CA LEU A 97 10.45 9.78 5.19
C LEU A 97 9.04 10.37 5.36
N ILE A 98 8.86 11.35 6.26
CA ILE A 98 7.57 12.03 6.43
C ILE A 98 7.13 12.74 5.13
N HIS A 99 8.07 13.36 4.42
CA HIS A 99 7.77 14.03 3.16
C HIS A 99 7.30 13.03 2.08
N ALA A 100 7.99 11.90 1.94
CA ALA A 100 7.67 10.85 0.99
C ALA A 100 6.28 10.25 1.24
N VAL A 101 5.97 9.91 2.50
CA VAL A 101 4.75 9.21 2.86
C VAL A 101 3.54 10.14 2.96
N ILE A 102 3.70 11.34 3.54
CA ILE A 102 2.57 12.23 3.86
C ILE A 102 2.66 13.55 3.09
N GLY A 103 3.85 14.15 3.04
CA GLY A 103 4.06 15.48 2.45
C GLY A 103 3.56 15.57 1.02
N ARG A 104 4.02 14.65 0.16
CA ARG A 104 3.69 14.61 -1.28
C ARG A 104 2.21 14.32 -1.58
N VAL A 105 1.53 13.62 -0.69
CA VAL A 105 0.12 13.20 -0.87
C VAL A 105 -0.88 14.03 -0.07
N THR A 106 -0.44 15.06 0.65
CA THR A 106 -1.30 15.85 1.55
C THR A 106 -2.51 16.47 0.81
N ARG A 107 -2.33 16.93 -0.43
CA ARG A 107 -3.43 17.51 -1.22
C ARG A 107 -4.46 16.44 -1.61
N GLN A 108 -3.99 15.25 -1.94
CA GLN A 108 -4.76 14.08 -2.34
C GLN A 108 -5.57 13.58 -1.14
N ILE A 109 -4.96 13.47 0.05
CA ILE A 109 -5.65 13.16 1.31
C ILE A 109 -6.77 14.16 1.58
N LYS A 110 -6.51 15.47 1.44
CA LYS A 110 -7.53 16.52 1.63
C LYS A 110 -8.69 16.38 0.65
N GLN A 111 -8.40 16.09 -0.62
CA GLN A 111 -9.44 15.88 -1.63
C GLN A 111 -10.24 14.61 -1.38
N PHE A 112 -9.58 13.51 -1.04
CA PHE A 112 -10.22 12.24 -0.70
C PHE A 112 -11.15 12.40 0.51
N ARG A 113 -10.66 13.02 1.60
CA ARG A 113 -11.48 13.38 2.76
C ARG A 113 -12.71 14.19 2.38
N ARG A 114 -12.54 15.18 1.49
CA ARG A 114 -13.67 16.01 1.04
C ARG A 114 -14.74 15.17 0.35
N GLY A 115 -14.35 14.23 -0.50
CA GLY A 115 -15.29 13.28 -1.11
C GLY A 115 -15.99 12.39 -0.09
N LEU A 116 -15.23 11.84 0.85
CA LEU A 116 -15.77 10.96 1.88
C LEU A 116 -16.79 11.68 2.78
N LYS A 117 -16.54 12.96 3.11
CA LYS A 117 -17.43 13.84 3.88
C LYS A 117 -18.82 14.02 3.26
N GLU A 118 -18.96 13.78 1.96
CA GLU A 118 -20.22 13.91 1.24
C GLU A 118 -21.05 12.61 1.28
N THR A 119 -20.55 11.59 1.96
CA THR A 119 -21.23 10.30 2.14
C THR A 119 -21.60 10.06 3.62
N PRO A 120 -22.63 9.23 3.92
CA PRO A 120 -22.97 8.88 5.30
C PRO A 120 -21.81 8.22 6.07
N MET A 121 -20.88 7.59 5.35
CA MET A 121 -19.69 6.93 5.89
C MET A 121 -18.86 7.87 6.78
N TRP A 122 -18.68 9.14 6.39
CA TRP A 122 -17.91 10.08 7.20
C TRP A 122 -18.50 10.26 8.61
N THR A 123 -19.82 10.34 8.71
CA THR A 123 -20.51 10.47 10.00
C THR A 123 -20.33 9.21 10.83
N LEU A 124 -20.36 8.02 10.22
CA LEU A 124 -20.13 6.77 10.93
C LEU A 124 -18.70 6.69 11.47
N LEU A 125 -17.69 6.98 10.65
CA LEU A 125 -16.28 6.88 11.03
C LEU A 125 -15.89 7.91 12.11
N THR A 126 -16.48 9.11 12.05
CA THR A 126 -16.23 10.14 13.07
C THR A 126 -16.93 9.85 14.39
N LYS A 127 -18.11 9.23 14.38
CA LYS A 127 -18.81 8.78 15.60
C LYS A 127 -18.24 7.49 16.18
N ARG A 128 -17.65 6.64 15.34
CA ARG A 128 -17.05 5.34 15.69
C ARG A 128 -15.65 5.20 15.08
N PRO A 129 -14.63 5.86 15.66
CA PRO A 129 -13.26 5.79 15.14
C PRO A 129 -12.68 4.38 15.10
N ASP A 130 -13.17 3.49 15.95
CA ASP A 130 -12.86 2.05 15.97
C ASP A 130 -13.17 1.35 14.64
N THR A 131 -14.14 1.87 13.87
CA THR A 131 -14.51 1.32 12.56
C THR A 131 -13.58 1.76 11.42
N VAL A 132 -12.68 2.72 11.65
CA VAL A 132 -11.70 3.16 10.64
C VAL A 132 -10.79 2.00 10.22
N ALA A 133 -10.35 1.17 11.17
CA ALA A 133 -9.51 0.01 10.89
C ALA A 133 -10.24 -1.10 10.11
N GLN A 134 -11.57 -1.09 10.08
CA GLN A 134 -12.34 -2.01 9.25
C GLN A 134 -12.40 -1.50 7.80
N LEU A 135 -12.63 -0.19 7.61
CA LEU A 135 -12.67 0.39 6.27
C LEU A 135 -11.28 0.45 5.61
N PHE A 136 -10.25 0.72 6.40
CA PHE A 136 -8.85 0.78 5.98
C PHE A 136 -8.05 -0.24 6.79
N PRO A 137 -8.21 -1.54 6.50
CA PRO A 137 -7.42 -2.56 7.18
C PRO A 137 -5.95 -2.37 6.84
N GLN A 138 -5.10 -2.50 7.85
CA GLN A 138 -3.68 -2.64 7.62
C GLN A 138 -3.47 -3.89 6.76
N GLU A 139 -2.59 -3.80 5.77
CA GLU A 139 -2.16 -4.94 4.99
C GLU A 139 -1.46 -5.93 5.95
N ARG A 140 -2.25 -6.86 6.46
CA ARG A 140 -1.79 -8.08 7.11
C ARG A 140 -1.94 -9.18 6.08
N ALA A 141 -1.02 -10.15 6.12
CA ALA A 141 -1.01 -11.34 5.27
C ALA A 141 -2.43 -11.72 4.87
N VAL A 142 -2.70 -11.62 3.56
CA VAL A 142 -4.02 -11.89 2.99
C VAL A 142 -4.49 -13.22 3.57
N ASP A 143 -5.65 -13.23 4.20
CA ASP A 143 -6.35 -14.48 4.43
C ASP A 143 -6.70 -14.98 3.02
N CYS A 144 -5.90 -15.89 2.46
CA CYS A 144 -6.09 -16.40 1.08
C CYS A 144 -7.41 -17.16 0.94
N ASN A 145 -8.03 -17.54 2.07
CA ASN A 145 -9.23 -18.35 2.16
C ASN A 145 -10.46 -17.76 1.41
N PRO A 146 -10.84 -16.47 1.58
CA PRO A 146 -11.89 -15.85 0.78
C PRO A 146 -11.55 -15.69 -0.71
N ALA A 147 -10.28 -15.47 -1.09
CA ALA A 147 -9.91 -15.33 -2.50
C ALA A 147 -10.04 -16.66 -3.25
N MET A 148 -9.69 -17.78 -2.61
CA MET A 148 -9.83 -19.14 -3.15
C MET A 148 -11.27 -19.49 -3.54
N GLN A 149 -12.26 -18.98 -2.80
CA GLN A 149 -13.69 -19.24 -3.07
C GLN A 149 -14.21 -18.53 -4.33
N HIS A 150 -13.47 -17.57 -4.86
CA HIS A 150 -13.85 -16.78 -6.03
C HIS A 150 -13.05 -17.14 -7.29
N ILE A 151 -12.09 -18.06 -7.20
CA ILE A 151 -11.38 -18.58 -8.38
C ILE A 151 -12.27 -19.62 -9.05
N THR A 152 -12.61 -19.39 -10.32
CA THR A 152 -13.19 -20.42 -11.18
C THR A 152 -12.05 -21.30 -11.67
N TRP A 153 -11.99 -22.52 -11.15
CA TRP A 153 -11.00 -23.51 -11.57
C TRP A 153 -11.48 -24.21 -12.85
N PRO A 154 -10.58 -24.51 -13.79
CA PRO A 154 -10.93 -25.28 -14.98
C PRO A 154 -11.48 -26.65 -14.57
N HIS A 155 -12.61 -27.03 -15.14
CA HIS A 155 -13.31 -28.29 -14.88
C HIS A 155 -13.15 -29.27 -16.04
N GLU A 156 -13.35 -30.56 -15.77
CA GLU A 156 -13.23 -31.64 -16.77
C GLU A 156 -14.22 -31.49 -17.94
N ASP A 157 -15.25 -30.64 -17.79
CA ASP A 157 -16.29 -30.37 -18.77
C ASP A 157 -16.06 -29.09 -19.61
N ASP A 158 -14.94 -28.38 -19.40
CA ASP A 158 -14.56 -27.20 -20.20
C ASP A 158 -13.98 -27.67 -21.54
N ASP A 159 -14.87 -28.04 -22.48
CA ASP A 159 -14.57 -28.42 -23.87
C ASP A 159 -14.23 -27.17 -24.72
N ASP A 160 -13.20 -26.43 -24.37
CA ASP A 160 -12.64 -25.40 -25.24
C ASP A 160 -11.71 -26.09 -26.28
N GLU A 161 -12.24 -26.36 -27.47
CA GLU A 161 -11.54 -27.04 -28.59
C GLU A 161 -10.26 -26.32 -29.09
N ASP A 162 -9.95 -25.13 -28.57
CA ASP A 162 -8.81 -24.29 -28.92
C ASP A 162 -7.66 -24.32 -27.89
N ASP A 163 -7.72 -25.18 -26.85
CA ASP A 163 -6.69 -25.19 -25.81
C ASP A 163 -5.40 -25.92 -26.25
N ASP A 164 -4.27 -25.19 -26.22
CA ASP A 164 -2.92 -25.67 -26.58
C ASP A 164 -2.37 -26.75 -25.60
N TYR A 165 -3.08 -27.02 -24.50
CA TYR A 165 -2.67 -27.92 -23.42
C TYR A 165 -3.70 -29.02 -23.15
N SER A 166 -3.21 -30.22 -22.81
CA SER A 166 -4.11 -31.31 -22.43
C SER A 166 -4.81 -31.04 -21.09
N LEU A 167 -6.03 -31.54 -20.93
CA LEU A 167 -6.81 -31.49 -19.68
C LEU A 167 -5.99 -31.95 -18.46
N ASP A 168 -5.21 -33.03 -18.59
CA ASP A 168 -4.30 -33.54 -17.54
C ASP A 168 -3.25 -32.50 -17.12
N THR A 169 -2.71 -31.74 -18.07
CA THR A 169 -1.73 -30.69 -17.81
C THR A 169 -2.38 -29.51 -17.07
N ILE A 170 -3.58 -29.12 -17.50
CA ILE A 170 -4.37 -28.03 -16.89
C ILE A 170 -4.77 -28.38 -15.45
N CYS A 171 -5.29 -29.59 -15.21
CA CYS A 171 -5.63 -30.09 -13.88
C CYS A 171 -4.41 -30.18 -12.97
N ARG A 172 -3.24 -30.57 -13.51
CA ARG A 172 -2.00 -30.65 -12.73
C ARG A 172 -1.48 -29.26 -12.34
N ILE A 173 -1.53 -28.29 -13.25
CA ILE A 173 -1.10 -26.91 -12.98
C ILE A 173 -2.06 -26.22 -12.00
N SER A 174 -3.37 -26.34 -12.20
CA SER A 174 -4.38 -25.78 -11.29
C SER A 174 -4.35 -26.41 -9.90
N GLY A 175 -4.14 -27.73 -9.82
CA GLY A 175 -3.94 -28.43 -8.54
C GLY A 175 -2.68 -27.97 -7.80
N TYR A 176 -1.56 -27.80 -8.52
CA TYR A 176 -0.34 -27.24 -7.93
C TYR A 176 -0.55 -25.80 -7.46
N LEU A 177 -1.18 -24.96 -8.28
CA LEU A 177 -1.47 -23.57 -7.94
C LEU A 177 -2.40 -23.45 -6.72
N SER A 178 -3.45 -24.27 -6.66
CA SER A 178 -4.37 -24.33 -5.50
C SER A 178 -3.61 -24.71 -4.23
N HIS A 179 -2.81 -25.78 -4.29
CA HIS A 179 -2.01 -26.23 -3.14
C HIS A 179 -0.96 -25.18 -2.72
N PHE A 180 -0.33 -24.52 -3.68
CA PHE A 180 0.64 -23.44 -3.42
C PHE A 180 -0.02 -22.23 -2.75
N ILE A 181 -1.22 -21.82 -3.20
CA ILE A 181 -1.96 -20.72 -2.59
C ILE A 181 -2.42 -21.09 -1.16
N GLU A 182 -2.87 -22.33 -0.95
CA GLU A 182 -3.35 -22.82 0.35
C GLU A 182 -2.23 -22.98 1.38
N ASN A 183 -1.05 -23.45 0.96
CA ASN A 183 0.01 -23.86 1.90
C ASN A 183 1.25 -22.95 1.93
N ASP A 184 1.60 -22.28 0.83
CA ASP A 184 2.88 -21.56 0.72
C ASP A 184 2.70 -20.02 0.64
N MET A 185 1.60 -19.51 0.10
CA MET A 185 1.40 -18.07 -0.15
C MET A 185 0.91 -17.24 1.06
N CYS A 186 0.34 -17.85 2.11
CA CYS A 186 -0.07 -17.09 3.30
C CYS A 186 1.10 -16.42 4.05
N THR A 187 2.36 -16.75 3.69
CA THR A 187 3.58 -16.18 4.29
C THR A 187 4.43 -15.30 3.35
N GLU A 188 4.25 -15.35 2.02
CA GLU A 188 5.18 -14.72 1.04
C GLU A 188 4.52 -13.79 0.00
N LEU A 189 3.40 -13.14 0.34
CA LEU A 189 2.72 -12.20 -0.58
C LEU A 189 3.44 -10.86 -0.80
N GLU A 190 4.61 -10.61 -0.21
CA GLU A 190 5.40 -9.39 -0.47
C GLU A 190 6.04 -9.37 -1.88
N ILE A 191 5.99 -10.45 -2.66
CA ILE A 191 6.86 -10.62 -3.85
C ILE A 191 6.10 -10.73 -5.19
N LEU A 192 4.77 -10.66 -5.25
CA LEU A 192 4.11 -10.69 -6.57
C LEU A 192 4.23 -9.32 -7.28
N PRO A 193 4.94 -9.23 -8.42
CA PRO A 193 4.93 -8.02 -9.22
C PRO A 193 3.51 -7.83 -9.75
N MET A 194 2.84 -6.78 -9.28
CA MET A 194 1.66 -6.25 -9.94
C MET A 194 2.07 -5.82 -11.36
N CYS A 195 1.89 -6.73 -12.32
CA CYS A 195 2.02 -6.42 -13.74
C CYS A 195 0.96 -5.36 -14.09
N TYR A 196 1.43 -4.16 -14.42
CA TYR A 196 0.65 -3.08 -15.04
C TYR A 196 0.45 -3.32 -16.53
#